data_AF-A0A7Y0GWH5-F1
#
_entry.id   AF-A0A7Y0GWH5-F1
#
_cell.length_a   1.000
_cell.length_b   1.000
_cell.length_c   1.000
_cell.angle_alpha   90.00
_cell.angle_beta   90.00
_cell.angle_gamma   90.00
#
_symmetry.space_group_name_H-M   'P 1'
#
loop_
_entity.id
_entity.type
_entity.pdbx_description
1 polymer ?
#
loop_
_entity_poly.entity_id
_entity_poly.type
_entity_poly.pdbx_seq_one_letter_code
_entity_poly.pdbx_strand_id
1 'polypeptide(L)'
;MHRRWGGVPLGTTHLPFWAQTNAEQGADADPRVSHAQQDAARARQQLKLLTGHHTDQRAVLQRSIGEWPRSIEARATDLRNGLEQARRTLAEIEALPVPDAAQLIRDIAAQAEAERAVLAARRARAAERRRWPSPSPEYGPGLERDFGPSL
;
A
#
# COMPACT_ATOMS: atom_id res chain seq x y z
N MET A 1 -59.75 -13.27 3.15
CA MET A 1 -58.33 -13.47 2.78
C MET A 1 -57.82 -12.23 2.03
N HIS A 2 -57.44 -11.13 2.70
CA HIS A 2 -56.85 -9.93 2.04
C HIS A 2 -56.00 -9.12 3.04
N ARG A 3 -54.92 -9.68 3.58
CA ARG A 3 -53.98 -8.92 4.45
C ARG A 3 -52.51 -8.97 4.03
N ARG A 4 -52.17 -9.67 2.94
CA ARG A 4 -50.76 -9.87 2.53
C ARG A 4 -50.17 -8.78 1.65
N TRP A 5 -50.98 -7.89 1.06
CA TRP A 5 -50.55 -7.00 -0.02
C TRP A 5 -50.65 -5.50 0.32
N GLY A 6 -50.93 -5.15 1.58
CA GLY A 6 -51.21 -3.75 1.93
C GLY A 6 -52.45 -3.18 1.21
N GLY A 7 -52.71 -1.88 1.38
CA GLY A 7 -53.82 -1.20 0.70
C GLY A 7 -53.54 -1.05 -0.79
N VAL A 8 -54.53 -1.35 -1.64
CA VAL A 8 -54.44 -1.24 -3.11
C VAL A 8 -54.39 0.24 -3.52
N PRO A 9 -53.55 0.64 -4.49
CA PRO A 9 -53.40 2.05 -4.88
C PRO A 9 -54.69 2.59 -5.50
N LEU A 10 -55.01 3.84 -5.19
CA LEU A 10 -56.27 4.52 -5.57
C LEU A 10 -56.35 4.89 -7.07
N GLY A 11 -55.31 4.61 -7.86
CA GLY A 11 -55.30 4.90 -9.30
C GLY A 11 -54.15 4.23 -10.06
N THR A 12 -54.33 4.04 -11.36
CA THR A 12 -53.38 3.36 -12.27
C THR A 12 -52.03 4.08 -12.39
N THR A 13 -52.00 5.39 -12.19
CA THR A 13 -50.77 6.21 -12.22
C THR A 13 -49.76 5.82 -11.14
N HIS A 14 -50.23 5.38 -9.96
CA HIS A 14 -49.37 5.01 -8.82
C HIS A 14 -49.10 3.50 -8.72
N LEU A 15 -49.65 2.72 -9.65
CA LEU A 15 -49.57 1.27 -9.66
C LEU A 15 -48.12 0.72 -9.78
N PRO A 16 -47.25 1.27 -10.64
CA PRO A 16 -45.86 0.80 -10.74
C PRO A 16 -45.07 1.04 -9.47
N PHE A 17 -45.21 2.24 -8.88
CA PHE A 17 -44.54 2.60 -7.64
C PHE A 17 -44.99 1.70 -6.47
N TRP A 18 -46.30 1.48 -6.33
CA TRP A 18 -46.87 0.59 -5.32
C TRP A 18 -46.42 -0.88 -5.49
N ALA A 19 -46.37 -1.35 -6.74
CA ALA A 19 -45.91 -2.71 -7.03
C ALA A 19 -44.44 -2.89 -6.65
N GLN A 20 -43.61 -1.89 -6.95
CA GLN A 20 -42.20 -1.88 -6.55
C GLN A 20 -42.06 -1.89 -5.02
N THR A 21 -42.75 -1.01 -4.30
CA THR A 21 -42.63 -0.95 -2.83
C THR A 21 -43.09 -2.24 -2.17
N ASN A 22 -44.19 -2.85 -2.64
CA ASN A 22 -44.63 -4.14 -2.11
C ASN A 22 -43.68 -5.29 -2.47
N ALA A 23 -43.07 -5.26 -3.65
CA ALA A 23 -42.08 -6.25 -4.04
C ALA A 23 -40.82 -6.15 -3.18
N GLU A 24 -40.32 -4.93 -2.93
CA GLU A 24 -39.20 -4.66 -2.01
C GLU A 24 -39.54 -5.13 -0.59
N GLN A 25 -40.70 -4.76 -0.08
CA GLN A 25 -41.16 -5.13 1.26
C GLN A 25 -41.40 -6.64 1.41
N GLY A 26 -41.86 -7.30 0.33
CA GLY A 26 -41.99 -8.75 0.25
C GLY A 26 -40.64 -9.46 0.20
N ALA A 27 -39.65 -8.89 -0.51
CA ALA A 27 -38.29 -9.42 -0.55
C ALA A 27 -37.59 -9.27 0.80
N ASP A 28 -37.77 -8.15 1.50
CA ASP A 28 -37.22 -7.94 2.85
C ASP A 28 -37.86 -8.86 3.89
N ALA A 29 -39.13 -9.22 3.72
CA ALA A 29 -39.83 -10.17 4.58
C ALA A 29 -39.48 -11.65 4.27
N ASP A 30 -38.80 -11.94 3.16
CA ASP A 30 -38.36 -13.31 2.84
C ASP A 30 -37.12 -13.67 3.68
N PRO A 31 -37.20 -14.70 4.55
CA PRO A 31 -36.08 -15.12 5.37
C PRO A 31 -34.85 -15.56 4.54
N ARG A 32 -35.04 -16.00 3.29
CA ARG A 32 -33.94 -16.40 2.40
C ARG A 32 -33.15 -15.19 1.90
N VAL A 33 -33.84 -14.11 1.54
CA VAL A 33 -33.22 -12.88 1.04
C VAL A 33 -32.47 -12.18 2.16
N SER A 34 -33.09 -12.02 3.33
CA SER A 34 -32.45 -11.44 4.51
C SER A 34 -31.22 -12.23 4.96
N HIS A 35 -31.28 -13.57 4.98
CA HIS A 35 -30.12 -14.40 5.29
C HIS A 35 -28.98 -14.23 4.27
N ALA A 36 -29.30 -14.23 2.97
CA ALA A 36 -28.33 -14.00 1.91
C ALA A 36 -27.65 -12.61 2.00
N GLN A 37 -28.41 -11.56 2.36
CA GLN A 37 -27.85 -10.23 2.59
C GLN A 37 -26.91 -10.20 3.80
N GLN A 38 -27.27 -10.86 4.90
CA GLN A 38 -26.43 -10.97 6.09
C GLN A 38 -25.13 -11.74 5.79
N ASP A 39 -25.22 -12.84 5.05
CA ASP A 39 -24.06 -13.62 4.62
C ASP A 39 -23.15 -12.80 3.71
N ALA A 40 -23.71 -12.05 2.76
CA ALA A 40 -22.95 -11.15 1.90
C ALA A 40 -22.25 -10.03 2.70
N ALA A 41 -22.92 -9.46 3.70
CA ALA A 41 -22.33 -8.46 4.59
C ALA A 41 -21.16 -9.04 5.40
N ARG A 42 -21.34 -10.25 5.95
CA ARG A 42 -20.30 -10.98 6.69
C ARG A 42 -19.09 -11.30 5.79
N ALA A 43 -19.34 -11.80 4.58
CA ALA A 43 -18.29 -12.11 3.60
C ALA A 43 -17.50 -10.85 3.21
N ARG A 44 -18.18 -9.71 2.99
CA ARG A 44 -17.51 -8.43 2.71
C ARG A 44 -16.63 -7.98 3.87
N GLN A 45 -17.09 -8.14 5.11
CA GLN A 45 -16.30 -7.80 6.29
C GLN A 45 -15.07 -8.70 6.41
N GLN A 46 -15.22 -10.01 6.21
CA GLN A 46 -14.10 -10.95 6.19
C GLN A 46 -13.07 -10.62 5.10
N LEU A 47 -13.54 -10.28 3.89
CA LEU A 47 -12.65 -9.88 2.80
C LEU A 47 -11.88 -8.60 3.14
N LYS A 48 -12.53 -7.61 3.77
CA LYS A 48 -11.84 -6.38 4.23
C LYS A 48 -10.75 -6.71 5.25
N LEU A 49 -11.03 -7.57 6.23
CA LEU A 49 -10.06 -7.98 7.24
C LEU A 49 -8.88 -8.74 6.62
N LEU A 50 -9.14 -9.69 5.72
CA LEU A 50 -8.10 -10.44 5.00
C LEU A 50 -7.25 -9.52 4.13
N THR A 51 -7.87 -8.58 3.43
CA THR A 51 -7.17 -7.60 2.59
C THR A 51 -6.26 -6.72 3.45
N GLY A 52 -6.77 -6.21 4.58
CA GLY A 52 -5.99 -5.43 5.54
C GLY A 52 -4.79 -6.21 6.09
N HIS A 53 -5.02 -7.45 6.51
CA HIS A 53 -3.96 -8.31 7.01
C HIS A 53 -2.89 -8.59 5.94
N HIS A 54 -3.30 -8.88 4.71
CA HIS A 54 -2.39 -9.11 3.59
C HIS A 54 -1.59 -7.86 3.24
N THR A 55 -2.21 -6.66 3.26
CA THR A 55 -1.49 -5.40 3.04
C THR A 55 -0.46 -5.14 4.14
N ASP A 56 -0.79 -5.42 5.40
CA ASP A 56 0.14 -5.25 6.52
C ASP A 56 1.32 -6.22 6.42
N GLN A 57 1.05 -7.50 6.14
CA GLN A 57 2.08 -8.52 5.93
C GLN A 57 2.99 -8.18 4.75
N ARG A 58 2.43 -7.70 3.63
CA ARG A 58 3.23 -7.22 2.49
C ARG A 58 4.09 -6.02 2.86
N ALA A 59 3.55 -5.07 3.62
CA ALA A 59 4.33 -3.92 4.08
C ALA A 59 5.45 -4.32 5.04
N VAL A 60 5.25 -5.35 5.87
CA VAL A 60 6.30 -5.95 6.72
C VAL A 60 7.36 -6.65 5.87
N LEU A 61 6.96 -7.49 4.90
CA LEU A 61 7.87 -8.17 3.98
C LEU A 61 8.68 -7.19 3.13
N GLN A 62 8.05 -6.13 2.62
CA GLN A 62 8.74 -5.09 1.87
C GLN A 62 9.75 -4.33 2.74
N ARG A 63 9.45 -4.16 4.03
CA ARG A 63 10.39 -3.58 5.00
C ARG A 63 11.55 -4.51 5.33
N SER A 64 11.31 -5.83 5.44
CA SER A 64 12.37 -6.80 5.79
C SER A 64 13.30 -7.11 4.63
N ILE A 65 12.79 -7.17 3.40
CA ILE A 65 13.58 -7.44 2.19
C ILE A 65 14.31 -6.17 1.71
N GLY A 66 13.85 -4.99 2.12
CA GLY A 66 14.41 -3.71 1.69
C GLY A 66 13.91 -3.28 0.31
N GLU A 67 14.61 -2.32 -0.31
CA GLU A 67 14.28 -1.84 -1.65
C GLU A 67 14.60 -2.95 -2.66
N TRP A 68 13.56 -3.51 -3.30
CA TRP A 68 13.75 -4.49 -4.36
C TRP A 68 14.54 -3.84 -5.51
N PRO A 69 15.51 -4.55 -6.12
CA PRO A 69 16.04 -4.15 -7.41
C PRO A 69 14.88 -3.98 -8.39
N ARG A 70 14.93 -2.94 -9.22
CA ARG A 70 13.93 -2.67 -10.26
C ARG A 70 13.96 -3.81 -11.28
N SER A 71 13.22 -4.90 -11.04
CA SER A 71 13.25 -6.16 -11.80
C SER A 71 14.56 -6.98 -11.68
N ILE A 72 14.42 -8.29 -11.88
CA ILE A 72 15.55 -9.24 -11.94
C ILE A 72 16.50 -8.88 -13.11
N GLU A 73 15.95 -8.31 -14.19
CA GLU A 73 16.70 -7.91 -15.38
C GLU A 73 17.64 -6.74 -15.09
N ALA A 74 17.19 -5.71 -14.35
CA ALA A 74 18.09 -4.63 -13.97
C ALA A 74 19.21 -5.15 -13.07
N ARG A 75 18.91 -6.06 -12.13
CA ARG A 75 19.95 -6.66 -11.28
C ARG A 75 20.95 -7.48 -12.08
N ALA A 76 20.48 -8.25 -13.06
CA ALA A 76 21.37 -8.97 -13.96
C ALA A 76 22.25 -8.01 -14.78
N THR A 77 21.68 -6.87 -15.20
CA THR A 77 22.41 -5.83 -15.94
C THR A 77 23.46 -5.15 -15.06
N ASP A 78 23.12 -4.77 -13.83
CA ASP A 78 24.04 -4.18 -12.86
C ASP A 78 25.22 -5.12 -12.57
N LEU A 79 24.93 -6.42 -12.39
CA LEU A 79 25.97 -7.42 -12.16
C LEU A 79 26.90 -7.59 -13.37
N ARG A 80 26.36 -7.61 -14.59
CA ARG A 80 27.18 -7.68 -15.82
C ARG A 80 28.06 -6.45 -15.96
N ASN A 81 27.50 -5.26 -15.76
CA ASN A 81 28.24 -4.01 -15.83
C ASN A 81 29.36 -3.96 -14.78
N GLY A 82 29.06 -4.39 -13.55
CA GLY A 82 30.06 -4.49 -12.49
C GLY A 82 31.19 -5.47 -12.82
N LEU A 83 30.87 -6.61 -13.44
CA LEU A 83 31.85 -7.61 -13.86
C LEU A 83 32.74 -7.09 -14.99
N GLU A 84 32.16 -6.41 -15.99
CA GLU A 84 32.93 -5.79 -17.07
C GLU A 84 33.83 -4.67 -16.56
N GLN A 85 33.35 -3.86 -15.62
CA GLN A 85 34.18 -2.84 -14.99
C GLN A 85 35.35 -3.46 -14.20
N ALA A 86 35.09 -4.53 -13.44
CA ALA A 86 36.14 -5.23 -12.69
C ALA A 86 37.21 -5.83 -13.61
N ARG A 87 36.80 -6.40 -14.76
CA ARG A 87 37.73 -6.92 -15.78
C ARG A 87 38.64 -5.82 -16.33
N ARG A 88 38.08 -4.66 -16.66
CA ARG A 88 38.87 -3.51 -17.16
C ARG A 88 39.85 -3.01 -16.12
N THR A 89 39.40 -2.83 -14.88
CA THR A 89 40.26 -2.39 -13.78
C THR A 89 41.38 -3.39 -13.49
N LEU A 90 41.10 -4.70 -13.56
CA LEU A 90 42.15 -5.71 -13.43
C LEU A 90 43.18 -5.62 -14.56
N ALA A 91 42.73 -5.50 -15.81
CA ALA A 91 43.64 -5.35 -16.95
C ALA A 91 44.50 -4.09 -16.86
N GLU A 92 43.96 -2.99 -16.32
CA GLU A 92 44.70 -1.75 -16.07
C GLU A 92 45.77 -1.93 -14.98
N ILE A 93 45.42 -2.61 -13.89
CA ILE A 93 46.39 -2.94 -12.82
C ILE A 93 47.52 -3.83 -13.35
N GLU A 94 47.19 -4.85 -14.15
CA GLU A 94 48.17 -5.78 -14.73
C GLU A 94 49.10 -5.12 -15.76
N ALA A 95 48.65 -4.05 -16.41
CA ALA A 95 49.44 -3.30 -17.39
C ALA A 95 50.44 -2.30 -16.75
N LEU A 96 50.31 -2.03 -15.45
CA LEU A 96 51.12 -1.03 -14.75
C LEU A 96 52.34 -1.65 -14.05
N PRO A 97 53.44 -0.88 -13.93
CA PRO A 97 54.52 -1.21 -13.01
C PRO A 97 54.00 -1.37 -11.57
N VAL A 98 54.59 -2.29 -10.81
CA VAL A 98 54.22 -2.58 -9.41
C VAL A 98 53.97 -1.35 -8.53
N PRO A 99 54.82 -0.29 -8.51
CA PRO A 99 54.56 0.87 -7.67
C PRO A 99 53.29 1.63 -8.06
N ASP A 100 53.01 1.74 -9.36
CA ASP A 100 51.87 2.46 -9.92
C ASP A 100 50.58 1.63 -9.73
N ALA A 101 50.65 0.32 -9.95
CA ALA A 101 49.57 -0.62 -9.64
C ALA A 101 49.19 -0.56 -8.15
N ALA A 102 50.19 -0.53 -7.26
CA ALA A 102 49.96 -0.42 -5.82
C ALA A 102 49.33 0.91 -5.43
N GLN A 103 49.68 2.01 -6.11
CA GLN A 103 49.05 3.31 -5.90
C GLN A 103 47.59 3.30 -6.37
N LEU A 104 47.33 2.78 -7.58
CA LEU A 104 45.98 2.66 -8.14
C LEU A 104 45.06 1.83 -7.22
N ILE A 105 45.55 0.71 -6.68
CA ILE A 105 44.78 -0.11 -5.73
C ILE A 105 44.43 0.67 -4.46
N ARG A 106 45.37 1.47 -3.93
CA ARG A 106 45.11 2.31 -2.75
C ARG A 106 44.04 3.36 -3.03
N ASP A 107 44.08 3.99 -4.20
CA ASP A 107 43.12 5.02 -4.59
C ASP A 107 41.72 4.42 -4.78
N ILE A 108 41.62 3.26 -5.43
CA ILE A 108 40.35 2.51 -5.55
C ILE A 108 39.81 2.14 -4.17
N ALA A 109 40.66 1.66 -3.26
CA ALA A 109 40.25 1.30 -1.91
C ALA A 109 39.76 2.53 -1.10
N ALA A 110 40.46 3.66 -1.20
CA ALA A 110 40.07 4.90 -0.55
C ALA A 110 38.72 5.41 -1.05
N GLN A 111 38.47 5.35 -2.35
CA GLN A 111 37.19 5.72 -2.94
C GLN A 111 36.06 4.78 -2.48
N ALA A 112 36.29 3.47 -2.45
CA ALA A 112 35.31 2.50 -1.96
C ALA A 112 34.93 2.74 -0.49
N GLU A 113 35.89 3.09 0.37
CA GLU A 113 35.62 3.46 1.76
C GLU A 113 34.82 4.76 1.88
N ALA A 114 35.14 5.78 1.08
CA ALA A 114 34.37 7.03 1.04
C ALA A 114 32.91 6.78 0.62
N GLU A 115 32.68 5.96 -0.40
CA GLU A 115 31.34 5.57 -0.85
C GLU A 115 30.57 4.80 0.23
N ARG A 116 31.23 3.86 0.92
CA ARG A 116 30.64 3.14 2.07
C ARG A 116 30.23 4.10 3.18
N ALA A 117 31.07 5.08 3.52
CA ALA A 117 30.76 6.08 4.52
C ALA A 117 29.56 6.94 4.13
N VAL A 118 29.47 7.37 2.87
CA VAL A 118 28.31 8.12 2.34
C VAL A 118 27.03 7.29 2.41
N LEU A 119 27.08 6.02 2.00
CA LEU A 119 25.94 5.12 2.06
C LEU A 119 25.51 4.84 3.51
N ALA A 120 26.47 4.63 4.42
CA ALA A 120 26.21 4.45 5.84
C ALA A 120 25.54 5.69 6.45
N ALA A 121 26.04 6.89 6.15
CA ALA A 121 25.44 8.15 6.58
C ALA A 121 24.02 8.32 6.03
N ARG A 122 23.79 7.97 4.75
CA ARG A 122 22.45 8.01 4.14
C ARG A 122 21.49 7.04 4.82
N ARG A 123 21.95 5.82 5.14
CA ARG A 123 21.15 4.82 5.88
C ARG A 123 20.84 5.28 7.30
N ALA A 124 21.82 5.85 8.01
CA ALA A 124 21.62 6.41 9.35
C ALA A 124 20.56 7.52 9.34
N ARG A 125 20.66 8.48 8.41
CA ARG A 125 19.65 9.55 8.22
C ARG A 125 18.27 9.00 7.88
N ALA A 126 18.19 7.95 7.05
CA ALA A 126 16.92 7.30 6.73
C ALA A 126 16.31 6.58 7.94
N ALA A 127 17.14 5.95 8.78
CA ALA A 127 16.69 5.31 10.02
C ALA A 127 16.21 6.35 11.05
N GLU A 128 16.89 7.49 11.17
CA GLU A 128 16.49 8.59 12.04
C GLU A 128 15.14 9.20 11.63
N ARG A 129 14.92 9.41 10.33
CA ARG A 129 13.60 9.82 9.80
C ARG A 129 12.48 8.81 10.07
N ARG A 130 12.80 7.53 10.24
CA ARG A 130 11.82 6.50 10.61
C ARG A 130 11.56 6.43 12.11
N ARG A 131 12.51 6.91 12.93
CA ARG A 131 12.41 6.94 14.39
C ARG A 131 11.52 8.07 14.89
N TRP A 132 11.44 9.18 14.15
CA TRP A 132 10.52 10.28 14.44
C TRP A 132 9.34 10.22 13.48
N PRO A 133 8.17 9.69 13.87
CA PRO A 133 6.96 9.96 13.13
C PRO A 133 6.79 11.48 13.10
N SER A 134 6.62 12.08 11.92
CA SER A 134 6.12 13.46 11.85
C SER A 134 4.91 13.57 12.79
N PRO A 135 4.81 14.61 13.62
CA PRO A 135 3.58 14.83 14.36
C PRO A 135 2.47 14.94 13.32
N SER A 136 1.59 13.95 13.29
CA SER A 136 0.32 14.07 12.57
C SER A 136 -0.29 15.40 12.99
N PRO A 137 -0.80 16.24 12.07
CA PRO A 137 -1.59 17.38 12.49
C PRO A 137 -2.78 16.79 13.25
N GLU A 138 -2.75 16.95 14.57
CA GLU A 138 -3.86 16.61 15.44
C GLU A 138 -5.08 17.32 14.88
N TYR A 139 -6.04 16.53 14.41
CA TYR A 139 -7.40 16.98 14.23
C TYR A 139 -7.87 17.43 15.61
N GLY A 140 -7.82 18.74 15.85
CA GLY A 140 -8.42 19.32 17.04
C GLY A 140 -9.91 18.98 17.07
N PRO A 141 -10.49 18.61 18.23
CA PRO A 141 -11.93 18.52 18.35
C PRO A 141 -12.49 19.95 18.23
N GLY A 142 -13.04 20.28 17.07
CA GLY A 142 -13.84 21.48 16.86
C GLY A 142 -15.10 21.39 17.72
N LEU A 143 -15.03 21.99 18.90
CA LEU A 143 -16.16 22.30 19.75
C LEU A 143 -17.11 23.29 19.05
N GLU A 144 -18.39 22.99 19.22
CA GLU A 144 -19.56 23.88 19.13
C GLU A 144 -19.90 24.54 17.78
N ARG A 145 -20.84 23.87 17.11
CA ARG A 145 -21.88 24.52 16.31
C ARG A 145 -22.72 25.43 17.21
N ASP A 146 -22.48 26.73 17.14
CA ASP A 146 -23.54 27.72 17.37
C ASP A 146 -24.36 27.86 16.08
N PHE A 147 -25.49 27.16 16.06
CA PHE A 147 -26.64 27.56 15.23
C PHE A 147 -27.85 27.62 16.16
N GLY A 148 -28.14 28.83 16.65
CA GLY A 148 -29.40 29.11 17.33
C GLY A 148 -30.60 29.00 16.38
N PRO A 149 -31.82 28.81 16.89
CA PRO A 149 -33.01 29.14 16.13
C PRO A 149 -33.41 30.59 16.41
N SER A 150 -33.50 31.37 15.33
CA SER A 150 -34.45 32.48 15.26
C SER A 150 -35.85 31.94 15.00
N LEU A 151 -36.82 32.58 15.66
CA LEU A 151 -38.29 32.43 15.64
C LEU A 151 -38.88 31.31 16.52
#